data_AF-A0A8S2VMY0-F1
#
_entry.id   AF-A0A8S2VMY0-F1
#
_cell.length_a   1.000
_cell.length_b   1.000
_cell.length_c   1.000
_cell.angle_alpha   90.00
_cell.angle_beta   90.00
_cell.angle_gamma   90.00
#
_symmetry.space_group_name_H-M   'P 1'
#
loop_
_entity.id
_entity.type
_entity.pdbx_description
1 polymer ?
#
loop_
_entity_poly.entity_id
_entity_poly.type
_entity_poly.pdbx_seq_one_letter_code
_entity_poly.pdbx_strand_id
1 'polypeptide(L)' 'DTALWHFRIFFISRVLHTLTYQLALPQPSRFVSFAIGCAATLSMAARVLLTARP' A
#
# COMPACT_ATOMS: atom_id res chain seq x y z
N ASP A 1 -6.58 5.04 -15.80
CA ASP A 1 -5.41 4.19 -15.45
C ASP A 1 -4.84 4.38 -14.05
N THR A 2 -4.82 5.58 -13.47
CA THR A 2 -4.18 5.85 -12.17
C THR A 2 -4.76 5.03 -11.00
N ALA A 3 -6.08 4.83 -10.93
CA ALA A 3 -6.69 4.04 -9.85
C ALA A 3 -6.28 2.56 -9.87
N LEU A 4 -6.16 1.97 -11.07
CA LEU A 4 -5.72 0.58 -11.23
C LEU A 4 -4.29 0.36 -10.70
N TRP A 5 -3.40 1.34 -10.89
CA TRP A 5 -2.06 1.29 -10.34
C TRP A 5 -2.04 1.33 -8.81
N HIS A 6 -2.93 2.09 -8.17
CA HIS A 6 -3.04 2.10 -6.70
C HIS A 6 -3.45 0.72 -6.18
N PHE A 7 -4.42 0.06 -6.84
CA PHE A 7 -4.82 -1.31 -6.49
C PHE A 7 -3.69 -2.33 -6.69
N ARG A 8 -2.95 -2.23 -7.80
CA ARG A 8 -1.81 -3.12 -8.08
C ARG A 8 -0.69 -2.95 -7.06
N ILE A 9 -0.30 -1.71 -6.77
CA ILE A 9 0.75 -1.40 -5.79
C ILE A 9 0.34 -1.89 -4.40
N PHE A 10 -0.91 -1.62 -4.00
CA PHE A 10 -1.44 -2.09 -2.72
C PHE A 10 -1.40 -3.62 -2.63
N PHE A 11 -1.89 -4.33 -3.65
CA PHE A 11 -1.86 -5.79 -3.69
C PHE A 11 -0.44 -6.35 -3.54
N ILE A 12 0.51 -5.86 -4.34
CA ILE A 12 1.92 -6.30 -4.29
C ILE A 12 2.52 -6.01 -2.92
N SER A 13 2.27 -4.82 -2.36
CA SER A 13 2.72 -4.45 -1.01
C SER A 13 2.21 -5.45 0.04
N ARG A 14 0.94 -5.85 -0.01
CA ARG A 14 0.37 -6.80 0.97
C ARG A 14 0.95 -8.19 0.82
N VAL A 15 1.12 -8.67 -0.41
CA VAL A 15 1.78 -9.97 -0.67
C VAL A 15 3.21 -9.94 -0.13
N LEU A 16 3.99 -8.92 -0.46
CA LEU A 16 5.37 -8.77 0.03
C LEU A 16 5.40 -8.66 1.56
N HIS A 17 4.49 -7.90 2.16
CA HIS A 17 4.44 -7.78 3.62
C HIS A 17 4.19 -9.15 4.27
N THR A 18 3.24 -9.94 3.78
CA THR A 18 3.02 -11.32 4.25
C THR A 18 4.27 -12.18 4.06
N LEU A 19 4.92 -12.13 2.89
CA LEU A 19 6.15 -12.88 2.64
C LEU A 19 7.30 -12.47 3.56
N THR A 20 7.43 -11.19 3.91
CA THR A 20 8.45 -10.71 4.86
C THR A 20 8.24 -11.21 6.28
N TYR A 21 7.00 -11.52 6.65
CA TYR A 21 6.70 -12.22 7.89
C TYR A 21 7.05 -13.71 7.77
N GLN A 22 6.59 -14.39 6.72
CA GLN A 22 6.76 -15.84 6.58
C GLN A 22 8.21 -16.28 6.35
N LEU A 23 8.99 -15.48 5.61
CA LEU A 23 10.39 -15.78 5.34
C LEU A 23 11.34 -15.23 6.42
N ALA A 24 10.79 -14.66 7.50
CA ALA A 24 11.55 -14.02 8.57
C ALA A 24 12.64 -13.05 8.07
N LEU A 25 12.35 -12.35 6.96
CA LEU A 25 13.28 -11.40 6.34
C LEU A 25 13.70 -10.33 7.38
N PRO A 26 14.98 -9.92 7.38
CA PRO A 26 15.47 -8.94 8.32
C PRO A 26 14.70 -7.62 8.16
N GLN A 27 14.52 -6.93 9.27
CA GLN A 27 14.08 -5.53 9.25
C GLN A 27 15.10 -4.75 8.40
N PRO A 28 14.69 -3.81 7.53
CA PRO A 28 13.44 -3.04 7.57
C PRO A 28 12.36 -3.51 6.58
N SER A 29 12.53 -4.67 5.95
CA SER A 29 11.66 -5.15 4.85
C SER A 29 10.16 -5.08 5.16
N ARG A 30 9.77 -5.53 6.36
CA ARG A 30 8.38 -5.49 6.85
C ARG A 30 7.79 -4.07 6.86
N PHE A 31 8.55 -3.12 7.40
CA PHE A 31 8.12 -1.73 7.51
C PHE A 31 8.01 -1.10 6.12
N VAL A 32 8.98 -1.34 5.24
CA VAL A 32 8.96 -0.82 3.87
C VAL A 32 7.73 -1.35 3.11
N SER A 33 7.48 -2.67 3.15
CA SER A 33 6.32 -3.26 2.49
C SER A 33 5.00 -2.70 3.03
N PHE A 34 4.90 -2.48 4.35
CA PHE A 34 3.72 -1.86 4.97
C PHE A 34 3.55 -0.40 4.56
N ALA A 35 4.61 0.40 4.66
CA ALA A 35 4.60 1.83 4.38
C ALA A 35 4.18 2.13 2.94
N ILE A 36 4.66 1.33 1.97
CA ILE A 36 4.25 1.44 0.57
C ILE A 36 2.73 1.22 0.41
N GLY A 37 2.18 0.21 1.08
CA GLY A 37 0.75 -0.07 1.06
C GLY A 37 -0.07 1.06 1.70
N CYS A 38 0.40 1.57 2.84
CA CYS A 38 -0.22 2.71 3.50
C CYS A 38 -0.21 3.97 2.64
N ALA A 39 0.87 4.26 1.91
CA ALA A 39 0.95 5.40 1.01
C ALA A 39 -0.09 5.30 -0.11
N ALA A 40 -0.29 4.12 -0.70
CA ALA A 40 -1.34 3.90 -1.70
C ALA A 40 -2.75 4.13 -1.13
N THR A 41 -3.02 3.65 0.09
CA THR A 41 -4.30 3.87 0.78
C THR A 41 -4.54 5.35 1.08
N LEU A 42 -3.54 6.05 1.62
CA LEU A 42 -3.64 7.48 1.95
C LEU A 42 -3.85 8.33 0.69
N SER A 43 -3.16 8.02 -0.41
CA SER A 43 -3.34 8.70 -1.70
C SER A 43 -4.79 8.57 -2.20
N MET A 44 -5.35 7.37 -2.18
CA MET A 44 -6.75 7.14 -2.57
C MET A 44 -7.74 7.81 -1.62
N ALA A 45 -7.52 7.72 -0.31
CA ALA A 45 -8.36 8.38 0.69
C ALA A 45 -8.35 9.90 0.51
N ALA A 46 -7.18 10.51 0.30
CA ALA A 46 -7.05 11.94 0.00
C ALA A 46 -7.83 12.31 -1.26
N ARG A 47 -7.75 11.50 -2.34
CA ARG A 47 -8.56 11.74 -3.54
C ARG A 47 -10.06 11.71 -3.23
N VAL A 48 -10.55 10.72 -2.49
CA VAL A 48 -11.98 10.63 -2.14
C VAL A 48 -12.40 11.82 -1.30
N LEU A 49 -11.68 12.14 -0.23
CA LEU A 49 -12.05 13.22 0.69
C LEU A 49 -12.00 14.61 0.04
N LEU A 50 -11.03 14.84 -0.84
CA LEU A 50 -10.86 16.14 -1.51
C LEU A 50 -11.76 16.32 -2.74
N THR A 51 -12.28 15.23 -3.31
CA THR A 51 -13.20 15.28 -4.47
C THR A 51 -14.66 15.05 -4.11
N ALA A 52 -14.93 14.50 -2.92
CA ALA A 52 -16.25 14.47 -2.33
C ALA A 52 -16.69 15.91 -2.04
N ARG A 53 -17.38 16.53 -2.99
CA ARG A 53 -18.21 17.71 -2.71
C ARG A 53 -19.44 17.26 -1.91
N PRO A 54 -19.93 18.08 -0.97
CA PRO A 54 -21.19 17.82 -0.28
C PRO A 54 -22.37 17.71 -1.26
#